data_AF-W4RLM2-F1
#
_entry.id   AF-W4RLM2-F1
#
_cell.length_a   1.000
_cell.length_b   1.000
_cell.length_c   1.000
_cell.angle_alpha   90.00
_cell.angle_beta   90.00
_cell.angle_gamma   90.00
#
_symmetry.space_group_name_H-M   'P 1'
#
loop_
_entity.id
_entity.type
_entity.pdbx_description
1 polymer ?
#
loop_
_entity_poly.entity_id
_entity_poly.type
_entity_poly.pdbx_seq_one_letter_code
_entity_poly.pdbx_strand_id
1 'polypeptide(L)'
;MFIVAGIAEIGGGYLVWLWLREGKPFYWGIGGGLALAIYGVIATFQSFPSFGRVYAAYGGVFIVLSVLWGWGVDKKTPDFYDWIGAGICIIGVSVMLFAPRQ
;
A
#
# COMPACT_ATOMS: atom_id res chain seq x y z
N MET A 1 0.18 -11.71 6.32
CA MET A 1 1.36 -11.09 5.67
C MET A 1 0.99 -9.83 4.92
N PHE A 2 0.12 -9.90 3.90
CA PHE A 2 -0.23 -8.74 3.05
C PHE A 2 -0.69 -7.48 3.79
N ILE A 3 -1.58 -7.60 4.79
CA ILE A 3 -2.09 -6.45 5.54
C ILE A 3 -0.97 -5.82 6.40
N VAL A 4 -0.12 -6.65 7.01
CA VAL A 4 1.01 -6.19 7.83
C VAL A 4 2.08 -5.54 6.97
N ALA A 5 2.37 -6.11 5.79
CA ALA A 5 3.26 -5.53 4.80
C ALA A 5 2.74 -4.17 4.30
N GLY A 6 1.45 -4.07 3.96
CA GLY A 6 0.84 -2.82 3.52
C GLY A 6 0.78 -1.75 4.60
N ILE A 7 0.58 -2.13 5.87
CA ILE A 7 0.68 -1.19 7.01
C ILE A 7 2.12 -0.70 7.18
N ALA A 8 3.11 -1.57 7.06
CA ALA A 8 4.52 -1.20 7.14
C ALA A 8 4.95 -0.30 5.96
N GLU A 9 4.43 -0.57 4.76
CA GLU A 9 4.70 0.19 3.55
C GLU A 9 4.08 1.60 3.60
N ILE A 10 2.78 1.68 3.86
CA ILE A 10 2.04 2.95 3.91
C ILE A 10 2.44 3.74 5.16
N GLY A 11 2.55 3.08 6.31
CA GLY A 11 3.03 3.70 7.54
C GLY A 11 4.47 4.18 7.41
N GLY A 12 5.35 3.38 6.82
CA GLY A 12 6.73 3.75 6.55
C GLY A 12 6.85 4.96 5.62
N GLY A 13 6.11 4.95 4.51
CA GLY A 13 6.01 6.07 3.59
C GLY A 13 5.44 7.33 4.23
N TYR A 14 4.41 7.20 5.07
CA TYR A 14 3.79 8.31 5.79
C TYR A 14 4.74 8.94 6.83
N LEU A 15 5.50 8.13 7.56
CA LEU A 15 6.52 8.59 8.50
C LEU A 15 7.64 9.38 7.79
N VAL A 16 8.06 8.92 6.61
CA VAL A 16 9.02 9.65 5.77
C VAL A 16 8.42 10.94 5.22
N TRP A 17 7.13 10.92 4.85
CA TRP A 17 6.39 12.09 4.38
C TRP A 17 6.28 13.18 5.45
N LEU A 18 5.97 12.79 6.69
CA LEU A 18 5.98 13.67 7.87
C LEU A 18 7.36 14.32 8.08
N TRP A 19 8.43 13.55 7.93
CA TRP A 19 9.79 14.07 8.09
C TRP A 19 10.16 15.07 6.98
N LEU A 20 10.01 14.69 5.72
CA LEU A 20 10.45 15.50 4.57
C LEU A 20 9.53 16.67 4.25
N ARG A 21 8.21 16.52 4.46
CA ARG A 21 7.20 17.48 3.99
C ARG A 21 6.56 18.29 5.11
N GLU A 22 6.43 17.74 6.32
CA GLU A 22 5.94 18.48 7.49
C GLU A 22 7.05 18.98 8.42
N GLY A 23 8.32 18.69 8.12
CA GLY A 23 9.45 19.13 8.94
C GLY A 23 9.50 18.49 10.33
N LYS A 24 8.87 17.33 10.51
CA LYS A 24 8.90 16.56 11.76
C LYS A 24 10.32 16.08 12.07
N PRO A 25 10.66 15.73 13.33
CA PRO A 25 12.02 15.35 13.69
C PRO A 25 12.51 14.11 12.93
N PHE A 26 13.82 14.08 12.66
CA PHE A 26 14.50 13.07 11.83
C PHE A 26 14.26 11.60 12.25
N TYR A 27 13.97 11.36 13.53
CA TYR A 27 13.62 10.02 14.03
C TYR A 27 12.39 9.42 13.34
N TRP A 28 11.45 10.26 12.87
CA TRP A 28 10.30 9.81 12.08
C TRP A 28 10.74 9.30 10.70
N GLY A 29 11.70 9.99 10.06
CA GLY A 29 12.29 9.55 8.79
C GLY A 29 13.07 8.24 8.93
N ILE A 30 13.85 8.08 10.00
CA ILE A 30 14.54 6.80 10.29
C ILE A 30 13.53 5.69 10.55
N GLY A 31 12.53 5.92 11.40
CA GLY A 31 11.50 4.92 11.70
C GLY A 31 10.74 4.50 10.43
N GLY A 32 10.41 5.46 9.57
CA GLY A 32 9.78 5.20 8.28
C GLY A 32 10.67 4.43 7.31
N GLY A 33 11.96 4.79 7.21
CA GLY A 33 12.94 4.07 6.40
C GLY A 33 13.16 2.64 6.87
N LEU A 34 13.21 2.42 8.20
CA LEU A 34 13.33 1.08 8.77
C LEU A 34 12.08 0.24 8.50
N ALA A 35 10.89 0.83 8.61
CA ALA A 35 9.63 0.17 8.28
C ALA A 35 9.56 -0.22 6.78
N LEU A 36 10.04 0.66 5.88
CA LEU A 36 10.14 0.35 4.45
C LEU A 36 11.16 -0.76 4.16
N ALA A 37 12.30 -0.78 4.85
CA ALA A 37 13.27 -1.85 4.74
C ALA A 37 12.68 -3.20 5.20
N ILE A 38 11.97 -3.21 6.34
CA ILE A 38 11.27 -4.39 6.87
C ILE A 38 10.17 -4.84 5.90
N TYR A 39 9.42 -3.92 5.32
CA TYR A 39 8.47 -4.22 4.26
C TYR A 39 9.14 -4.94 3.08
N GLY A 40 10.27 -4.43 2.58
CA GLY A 40 11.02 -5.06 1.50
C GLY A 40 11.41 -6.51 1.82
N VAL A 41 11.80 -6.80 3.06
CA VAL A 41 12.09 -8.16 3.52
C VAL A 41 10.82 -9.01 3.64
N ILE A 42 9.71 -8.47 4.16
CA ILE A 42 8.45 -9.20 4.25
C ILE A 42 7.90 -9.53 2.84
N ALA A 43 8.04 -8.60 1.89
CA ALA A 43 7.62 -8.76 0.50
C ALA A 43 8.39 -9.89 -0.20
N THR A 44 9.69 -10.06 0.07
CA THR A 44 10.49 -11.17 -0.51
C THR A 44 10.11 -12.54 0.04
N PHE A 45 9.59 -12.62 1.28
CA PHE A 45 9.08 -13.88 1.84
C PHE A 45 7.68 -14.26 1.33
N GLN A 46 7.01 -13.41 0.56
CA GLN A 46 5.73 -13.76 -0.07
C GLN A 46 5.95 -14.69 -1.27
N SER A 47 6.14 -15.98 -0.98
CA SER A 47 6.28 -17.02 -1.99
C SER A 47 4.94 -17.29 -2.68
N PHE A 48 4.80 -16.83 -3.92
CA PHE A 48 3.65 -17.12 -4.78
C PHE A 48 4.08 -17.63 -6.16
N PRO A 49 3.26 -18.45 -6.84
CA PRO A 49 3.67 -19.21 -8.03
C PRO A 49 3.97 -18.36 -9.29
N SER A 50 3.54 -17.09 -9.32
CA SER A 50 3.74 -16.16 -10.46
C SER A 50 3.92 -14.73 -9.95
N PHE A 51 5.15 -14.23 -9.98
CA PHE A 51 5.60 -12.93 -9.45
C PHE A 51 4.71 -11.75 -9.88
N GLY A 52 4.35 -11.66 -11.17
CA GLY A 52 3.63 -10.49 -11.70
C GLY A 52 2.15 -10.37 -11.31
N ARG A 53 1.41 -11.49 -11.24
CA ARG A 53 -0.05 -11.46 -11.00
C ARG A 53 -0.40 -11.24 -9.53
N VAL A 54 0.42 -11.75 -8.62
CA VAL A 54 0.21 -11.51 -7.18
C VAL A 54 0.62 -10.09 -6.81
N TYR A 55 1.64 -9.52 -7.45
CA TYR A 55 1.94 -8.10 -7.29
C TYR A 55 0.81 -7.20 -7.84
N ALA A 56 0.18 -7.59 -8.95
CA ALA A 56 -1.02 -6.91 -9.45
C ALA A 56 -2.20 -7.02 -8.47
N ALA A 57 -2.47 -8.22 -7.94
CA ALA A 57 -3.46 -8.45 -6.88
C ALA A 57 -3.19 -7.60 -5.63
N TYR A 58 -1.91 -7.55 -5.22
CA TYR A 58 -1.45 -6.76 -4.08
C TYR A 58 -1.65 -5.27 -4.30
N GLY A 59 -1.39 -4.77 -5.51
CA GLY A 59 -1.64 -3.37 -5.87
C GLY A 59 -3.09 -2.94 -5.62
N GLY A 60 -4.07 -3.84 -5.88
CA GLY A 60 -5.48 -3.57 -5.57
C GLY A 60 -5.74 -3.46 -4.07
N VAL A 61 -5.20 -4.40 -3.30
CA VAL A 61 -5.29 -4.37 -1.82
C VAL A 61 -4.60 -3.12 -1.26
N PHE A 62 -3.46 -2.73 -1.82
CA PHE A 62 -2.69 -1.55 -1.45
C PHE A 62 -3.48 -0.25 -1.63
N ILE A 63 -4.25 -0.15 -2.72
CA ILE A 63 -5.09 1.03 -2.99
C ILE A 63 -6.21 1.15 -1.95
N VAL A 64 -6.89 0.05 -1.64
CA VAL A 64 -7.90 0.03 -0.57
C VAL A 64 -7.27 0.38 0.79
N LEU A 65 -6.11 -0.20 1.10
CA LEU A 65 -5.40 0.08 2.34
C LEU A 65 -4.96 1.55 2.42
N SER A 66 -4.54 2.16 1.30
CA SER A 66 -4.16 3.58 1.24
C SER A 66 -5.34 4.51 1.49
N VAL A 67 -6.52 4.19 0.93
CA VAL A 67 -7.75 4.96 1.18
C VAL A 67 -8.17 4.83 2.65
N LEU A 68 -8.14 3.62 3.21
CA LEU A 68 -8.43 3.38 4.63
C LEU A 68 -7.42 4.07 5.56
N TRP A 69 -6.14 4.12 5.18
CA TRP A 69 -5.10 4.80 5.94
C TRP A 69 -5.28 6.32 5.91
N GLY A 70 -5.60 6.89 4.73
CA GLY A 70 -5.96 8.31 4.61
C GLY A 70 -7.18 8.67 5.46
N TRP A 71 -8.17 7.77 5.54
CA TRP A 71 -9.34 7.95 6.38
C TRP A 71 -9.03 7.89 7.88
N GLY A 72 -8.27 6.88 8.31
CA GLY A 72 -8.00 6.63 9.73
C GLY A 72 -6.90 7.51 10.33
N VAL A 73 -5.82 7.75 9.58
CA VAL A 73 -4.61 8.44 10.07
C VAL A 73 -4.61 9.91 9.68
N ASP A 74 -4.96 10.22 8.43
CA ASP A 74 -5.00 11.62 7.95
C ASP A 74 -6.33 12.32 8.29
N LYS A 75 -7.30 11.59 8.87
CA LYS A 75 -8.69 12.04 9.19
C LYS A 75 -9.41 12.72 8.03
N LYS A 76 -8.90 12.59 6.80
CA LYS A 76 -9.60 13.06 5.61
C LYS A 76 -10.68 12.07 5.28
N THR A 77 -11.93 12.54 5.30
CA THR A 77 -13.06 11.75 4.81
C THR A 77 -12.80 11.43 3.34
N PRO A 78 -12.69 10.15 2.96
CA PRO A 78 -12.47 9.77 1.57
C PRO A 78 -13.59 10.35 0.71
N ASP A 79 -13.22 11.01 -0.37
CA ASP A 79 -14.19 11.64 -1.26
C ASP A 79 -14.93 10.55 -2.06
N PHE A 80 -16.10 10.86 -2.59
CA PHE A 80 -16.86 9.95 -3.45
C PHE A 80 -16.02 9.51 -4.66
N TYR A 81 -15.12 10.38 -5.13
CA TYR A 81 -14.15 10.09 -6.18
C TYR A 81 -13.08 9.06 -5.76
N ASP A 82 -12.65 9.05 -4.49
CA ASP A 82 -11.69 8.05 -3.97
C ASP A 82 -12.31 6.65 -3.96
N TRP A 83 -13.60 6.55 -3.61
CA TRP A 83 -14.35 5.29 -3.66
C TRP A 83 -14.53 4.77 -5.08
N ILE A 84 -14.85 5.65 -6.04
CA ILE A 84 -14.94 5.28 -7.46
C ILE A 84 -13.56 4.84 -7.97
N GLY A 85 -12.50 5.58 -7.63
CA GLY A 85 -11.12 5.25 -8.01
C GLY A 85 -10.67 3.90 -7.45
N ALA A 86 -10.96 3.62 -6.18
CA ALA A 86 -10.70 2.33 -5.57
C ALA A 86 -11.46 1.20 -6.28
N GLY A 87 -12.74 1.42 -6.62
CA GLY A 87 -13.55 0.47 -7.38
C GLY A 87 -12.96 0.15 -8.76
N ILE A 88 -12.55 1.18 -9.52
CA ILE A 88 -11.92 1.01 -10.83
C ILE A 88 -10.61 0.21 -10.72
N CYS A 89 -9.81 0.48 -9.69
CA CYS A 89 -8.55 -0.24 -9.47
C CYS A 89 -8.78 -1.71 -9.10
N ILE A 90 -9.76 -2.01 -8.25
CA ILE A 90 -10.16 -3.40 -7.94
C ILE A 90 -10.64 -4.11 -9.20
N ILE A 91 -11.41 -3.45 -10.06
CA ILE A 91 -11.86 -4.02 -11.34
C ILE A 91 -10.67 -4.29 -12.25
N GLY A 92 -9.73 -3.35 -12.40
CA GLY A 92 -8.52 -3.53 -13.19
C GLY A 92 -7.66 -4.70 -12.70
N VAL A 93 -7.50 -4.83 -11.39
CA VAL A 93 -6.79 -5.94 -10.76
C VAL A 93 -7.53 -7.27 -10.94
N SER A 94 -8.86 -7.26 -10.85
CA SER A 94 -9.70 -8.44 -11.12
C SER A 94 -9.55 -8.88 -12.57
N VAL A 95 -9.47 -7.96 -13.53
CA VAL A 95 -9.18 -8.28 -14.93
C VAL A 95 -7.79 -8.90 -15.07
N MET A 96 -6.77 -8.38 -14.40
CA MET A 96 -5.41 -8.97 -14.45
C MET A 96 -5.32 -10.36 -13.81
N LEU A 97 -6.12 -10.64 -12.78
CA LEU A 97 -6.19 -11.93 -12.08
C LEU A 97 -7.03 -12.97 -12.84
N PHE A 98 -8.22 -12.58 -13.28
CA PHE A 98 -9.22 -13.47 -13.87
C PHE A 98 -9.17 -13.54 -15.40
N ALA A 99 -8.37 -12.70 -16.07
CA ALA A 99 -8.19 -12.82 -17.53
C ALA A 99 -7.69 -14.24 -17.87
N PRO A 100 -8.52 -15.07 -18.51
CA PRO A 100 -8.13 -16.41 -18.90
C PRO A 100 -7.18 -16.27 -20.08
N ARG A 101 -5.98 -16.80 -19.97
CA ARG A 101 -5.10 -16.98 -21.12
C ARG A 101 -4.48 -18.36 -21.05
N GLN A 102 -4.64 -19.04 -22.18
CA GLN A 102 -4.03 -20.30 -22.55
C GLN A 102 -2.53 -20.30 -22.29
#